data_AF-A0A5K1DIU6-F1
#
_entry.id   AF-A0A5K1DIU6-F1
#
_cell.length_a   1.000
_cell.length_b   1.000
_cell.length_c   1.000
_cell.angle_alpha   90.00
_cell.angle_beta   90.00
_cell.angle_gamma   90.00
#
_symmetry.space_group_name_H-M   'P 1'
#
loop_
_entity.id
_entity.type
_entity.pdbx_description
1 polymer ?
#
loop_
_entity_poly.entity_id
_entity_poly.type
_entity_poly.pdbx_seq_one_letter_code
_entity_poly.pdbx_strand_id
1 'polypeptide(L)'
;AYNESNFQTRSPMGWWMDELAVLGADFYKRFMMSLKARGAKPQTLATVAMTYAERNLRDLVVGVVAAARGDDPDRRRRQREALDSVVATMPPEKTAFPATFLCCLLRAASFLESPAATRGELEKRVAAVLEHVGLDDLLAVAMGYDGERVVEYETVKRVVATFAERERRESVDELRGSASPAMQRVAKTVDAYLAEIATDAGLSISKFTGMAILVPKSARPYDDDLYRAVDIYLK
;
A
#
# COMPACT_ATOMS: atom_id res chain seq x y z
N ALA A 1 -41.80 16.85 -8.55
CA ALA A 1 -40.50 16.18 -8.34
C ALA A 1 -40.29 16.06 -6.84
N TYR A 2 -40.15 14.84 -6.32
CA TYR A 2 -39.86 14.59 -4.90
C TYR A 2 -38.42 15.00 -4.63
N ASN A 3 -38.20 15.96 -3.73
CA ASN A 3 -36.87 16.46 -3.38
C ASN A 3 -36.36 15.65 -2.18
N GLU A 4 -35.62 14.58 -2.44
CA GLU A 4 -35.05 13.67 -1.43
C GLU A 4 -34.13 14.39 -0.42
N SER A 5 -33.66 15.59 -0.75
CA SER A 5 -32.83 16.45 0.09
C SER A 5 -33.51 16.96 1.37
N ASN A 6 -34.85 16.89 1.46
CA ASN A 6 -35.61 17.35 2.63
C ASN A 6 -35.80 16.28 3.72
N PHE A 7 -35.39 15.04 3.48
CA PHE A 7 -35.46 13.97 4.47
C PHE A 7 -34.05 13.65 4.95
N GLN A 8 -33.69 14.15 6.14
CA GLN A 8 -32.58 13.57 6.88
C GLN A 8 -32.87 12.08 7.08
N THR A 9 -32.13 11.24 6.37
CA THR A 9 -32.17 9.78 6.57
C THR A 9 -31.95 9.50 8.05
N ARG A 10 -32.94 8.87 8.70
CA ARG A 10 -32.89 8.44 10.10
C ARG A 10 -31.91 7.29 10.35
N SER A 11 -31.23 6.83 9.31
CA SER A 11 -30.32 5.70 9.39
C SER A 11 -29.04 6.10 10.14
N PRO A 12 -28.61 5.32 11.14
CA PRO A 12 -27.39 5.59 11.91
C PRO A 12 -26.17 5.76 11.01
N MET A 13 -25.23 6.63 11.38
CA MET A 13 -23.98 6.78 10.64
C MET A 13 -23.28 5.42 10.53
N GLY A 14 -23.06 4.94 9.30
CA GLY A 14 -22.43 3.64 9.07
C GLY A 14 -23.37 2.44 8.91
N TRP A 15 -24.69 2.60 8.94
CA TRP A 15 -25.66 1.51 8.73
C TRP A 15 -25.43 0.69 7.45
N TRP A 16 -24.93 1.34 6.40
CA TRP A 16 -24.67 0.73 5.09
C TRP A 16 -23.40 -0.13 5.07
N MET A 17 -22.54 -0.04 6.09
CA MET A 17 -21.26 -0.74 6.11
C MET A 17 -21.43 -2.26 6.19
N ASP A 18 -22.40 -2.73 6.98
CA ASP A 18 -22.68 -4.17 7.09
C ASP A 18 -23.37 -4.71 5.82
N GLU A 19 -24.20 -3.91 5.16
CA GLU A 19 -24.82 -4.26 3.87
C GLU A 19 -23.77 -4.39 2.76
N LEU A 20 -22.76 -3.52 2.75
CA LEU A 20 -21.66 -3.62 1.78
C LEU A 20 -20.85 -4.91 1.95
N ALA A 21 -20.71 -5.41 3.19
CA ALA A 21 -19.93 -6.60 3.48
C ALA A 21 -20.51 -7.87 2.82
N VAL A 22 -21.82 -7.88 2.55
CA VAL A 22 -22.51 -9.01 1.92
C VAL A 22 -22.42 -8.96 0.39
N LEU A 23 -21.99 -7.84 -0.18
CA LEU A 23 -21.96 -7.66 -1.63
C LEU A 23 -20.86 -8.50 -2.28
N GLY A 24 -21.25 -9.30 -3.27
CA GLY A 24 -20.30 -9.89 -4.19
C GLY A 24 -19.54 -8.82 -4.99
N ALA A 25 -18.32 -9.16 -5.41
CA ALA A 25 -17.40 -8.25 -6.10
C ALA A 25 -18.02 -7.53 -7.32
N ASP A 26 -18.85 -8.22 -8.10
CA ASP A 26 -19.51 -7.63 -9.27
C ASP A 26 -20.55 -6.57 -8.89
N PHE A 27 -21.33 -6.81 -7.85
CA PHE A 27 -22.31 -5.85 -7.39
C PHE A 27 -21.61 -4.64 -6.76
N TYR A 28 -20.55 -4.86 -5.99
CA TYR A 28 -19.69 -3.80 -5.48
C TYR A 28 -19.15 -2.90 -6.60
N LYS A 29 -18.61 -3.47 -7.70
CA LYS A 29 -18.17 -2.68 -8.86
C LYS A 29 -19.29 -1.82 -9.43
N ARG A 30 -20.47 -2.39 -9.65
CA ARG A 30 -21.63 -1.66 -10.19
C ARG A 30 -22.09 -0.54 -9.25
N PHE A 31 -22.07 -0.80 -7.95
CA PHE A 31 -22.38 0.19 -6.93
C PHE A 31 -21.37 1.35 -6.96
N MET A 32 -20.07 1.06 -6.98
CA MET A 32 -19.01 2.06 -7.09
C MET A 32 -19.12 2.88 -8.38
N MET A 33 -19.38 2.25 -9.53
CA MET A 33 -19.60 2.95 -10.80
C MET A 33 -20.82 3.87 -10.74
N SER A 34 -21.90 3.44 -10.08
CA SER A 34 -23.10 4.26 -9.89
C SER A 34 -22.85 5.45 -8.98
N LEU A 35 -22.09 5.28 -7.90
CA LEU A 35 -21.65 6.39 -7.04
C LEU A 35 -20.81 7.41 -7.82
N LYS A 36 -19.85 6.93 -8.62
CA LYS A 36 -19.04 7.79 -9.49
C LYS A 36 -19.90 8.58 -10.48
N ALA A 37 -20.85 7.93 -11.15
CA ALA A 37 -21.76 8.56 -12.10
C ALA A 37 -22.66 9.65 -11.46
N ARG A 38 -22.94 9.53 -10.17
CA ARG A 38 -23.70 10.52 -9.39
C ARG A 38 -22.82 11.63 -8.78
N GLY A 39 -21.53 11.66 -9.11
CA GLY A 39 -20.61 12.69 -8.63
C GLY A 39 -20.21 12.54 -7.16
N ALA A 40 -20.19 11.31 -6.63
CA ALA A 40 -19.68 11.05 -5.28
C ALA A 40 -18.24 11.54 -5.14
N LYS A 41 -17.93 12.20 -4.02
CA LYS A 41 -16.59 12.73 -3.74
C LYS A 41 -15.57 11.59 -3.62
N PRO A 42 -14.29 11.81 -4.00
CA PRO A 42 -13.23 10.81 -3.85
C PRO A 42 -13.11 10.24 -2.44
N GLN A 43 -13.30 11.07 -1.41
CA GLN A 43 -13.25 10.63 -0.01
C GLN A 43 -14.37 9.63 0.30
N THR A 44 -15.58 9.85 -0.21
CA THR A 44 -16.71 8.93 -0.03
C THR A 44 -16.44 7.59 -0.73
N LEU A 45 -15.90 7.63 -1.95
CA LEU A 45 -15.51 6.43 -2.69
C LEU A 45 -14.42 5.65 -1.95
N ALA A 46 -13.44 6.35 -1.38
CA ALA A 46 -12.38 5.74 -0.59
C ALA A 46 -12.92 5.09 0.68
N THR A 47 -13.79 5.79 1.44
CA THR A 47 -14.43 5.21 2.64
C THR A 47 -15.19 3.93 2.29
N VAL A 48 -16.02 3.96 1.24
CA VAL A 48 -16.77 2.79 0.77
C VAL A 48 -15.84 1.64 0.39
N ALA A 49 -14.75 1.93 -0.32
CA ALA A 49 -13.76 0.93 -0.73
C ALA A 49 -12.99 0.34 0.46
N MET A 50 -12.59 1.18 1.41
CA MET A 50 -11.93 0.73 2.65
C MET A 50 -12.84 -0.15 3.47
N THR A 51 -14.09 0.27 3.71
CA THR A 51 -15.08 -0.54 4.44
C THR A 51 -15.31 -1.89 3.78
N TYR A 52 -15.45 -1.92 2.46
CA TYR A 52 -15.62 -3.16 1.72
C TYR A 52 -14.41 -4.08 1.85
N ALA A 53 -13.20 -3.53 1.72
CA ALA A 53 -11.94 -4.26 1.87
C ALA A 53 -11.74 -4.78 3.31
N GLU A 54 -11.94 -3.95 4.34
CA GLU A 54 -11.80 -4.34 5.75
C GLU A 54 -12.75 -5.45 6.17
N ARG A 55 -13.88 -5.60 5.47
CA ARG A 55 -14.85 -6.67 5.74
C ARG A 55 -14.56 -7.94 4.95
N ASN A 56 -14.26 -7.83 3.66
CA ASN A 56 -14.02 -8.99 2.79
C ASN A 56 -12.58 -9.53 2.86
N LEU A 57 -11.63 -8.70 3.28
CA LEU A 57 -10.19 -8.99 3.39
C LEU A 57 -9.71 -8.80 4.83
N ARG A 58 -10.60 -8.92 5.83
CA ARG A 58 -10.34 -8.58 7.23
C ARG A 58 -9.06 -9.22 7.77
N ASP A 59 -8.90 -10.50 7.52
CA ASP A 59 -7.74 -11.31 7.90
C ASP A 59 -6.43 -10.82 7.28
N LEU A 60 -6.49 -10.26 6.08
CA LEU A 60 -5.32 -9.80 5.32
C LEU A 60 -4.98 -8.33 5.62
N VAL A 61 -5.99 -7.47 5.77
CA VAL A 61 -5.82 -6.02 5.95
C VAL A 61 -5.70 -5.63 7.42
N VAL A 62 -6.37 -6.34 8.33
CA VAL A 62 -6.34 -6.08 9.78
C VAL A 62 -5.31 -6.95 10.50
N GLY A 63 -4.63 -7.87 9.78
CA GLY A 63 -3.47 -8.59 10.31
C GLY A 63 -3.80 -9.69 11.33
N VAL A 64 -4.98 -10.32 11.24
CA VAL A 64 -5.29 -11.49 12.07
C VAL A 64 -4.59 -12.72 11.48
N VAL A 65 -3.30 -12.88 11.80
CA VAL A 65 -2.38 -13.93 11.33
C VAL A 65 -2.97 -15.34 11.42
N ALA A 66 -3.80 -15.60 12.44
CA ALA A 66 -4.45 -16.89 12.63
C ALA A 66 -5.52 -17.24 11.57
N ALA A 67 -6.11 -16.24 10.89
CA ALA A 67 -7.24 -16.43 9.97
C ALA A 67 -6.83 -16.66 8.51
N ALA A 68 -5.58 -16.36 8.14
CA ALA A 68 -5.01 -16.64 6.82
C ALA A 68 -4.58 -18.11 6.64
N ARG A 69 -4.56 -18.90 7.72
CA ARG A 69 -4.18 -20.32 7.73
C ARG A 69 -5.30 -21.27 7.24
N GLY A 70 -6.49 -20.74 6.96
CA GLY A 70 -7.57 -21.53 6.36
C GLY A 70 -7.37 -21.63 4.85
N ASP A 71 -6.85 -22.77 4.38
CA ASP A 71 -6.58 -23.10 2.97
C ASP A 71 -7.86 -23.35 2.15
N ASP A 72 -8.93 -22.58 2.37
CA ASP A 72 -10.15 -22.71 1.57
C ASP A 72 -9.92 -22.01 0.20
N PRO A 73 -9.83 -22.77 -0.91
CA PRO A 73 -9.59 -22.20 -2.23
C PRO A 73 -10.73 -21.28 -2.67
N ASP A 74 -11.97 -21.54 -2.26
CA ASP A 74 -13.13 -20.72 -2.61
C ASP A 74 -13.09 -19.39 -1.84
N ARG A 75 -12.67 -19.41 -0.57
CA ARG A 75 -12.43 -18.19 0.20
C ARG A 75 -11.34 -17.33 -0.43
N ARG A 76 -10.20 -17.93 -0.80
CA ARG A 76 -9.11 -17.21 -1.47
C ARG A 76 -9.55 -16.60 -2.80
N ARG A 77 -10.32 -17.35 -3.60
CA ARG A 77 -10.90 -16.86 -4.85
C ARG A 77 -11.79 -15.63 -4.60
N ARG A 78 -12.69 -15.68 -3.61
CA ARG A 78 -13.55 -14.55 -3.24
C ARG A 78 -12.74 -13.34 -2.75
N GLN A 79 -11.70 -13.56 -1.94
CA GLN A 79 -10.81 -12.50 -1.48
C GLN A 79 -10.06 -11.84 -2.64
N ARG A 80 -9.55 -12.62 -3.59
CA ARG A 80 -8.89 -12.09 -4.80
C ARG A 80 -9.86 -11.25 -5.64
N GLU A 81 -11.07 -11.75 -5.87
CA GLU A 81 -12.12 -11.02 -6.59
C GLU A 81 -12.50 -9.70 -5.90
N ALA A 82 -12.64 -9.73 -4.57
CA ALA A 82 -12.91 -8.54 -3.77
C ALA A 82 -11.76 -7.53 -3.87
N LEU A 83 -10.50 -7.97 -3.72
CA LEU A 83 -9.32 -7.12 -3.86
C LEU A 83 -9.25 -6.48 -5.25
N ASP A 84 -9.38 -7.28 -6.32
CA ASP A 84 -9.35 -6.77 -7.69
C ASP A 84 -10.48 -5.76 -7.94
N SER A 85 -11.66 -5.99 -7.33
CA SER A 85 -12.78 -5.04 -7.41
C SER A 85 -12.51 -3.72 -6.70
N VAL A 86 -11.88 -3.76 -5.52
CA VAL A 86 -11.48 -2.56 -4.77
C VAL A 86 -10.48 -1.76 -5.58
N VAL A 87 -9.41 -2.40 -6.06
CA VAL A 87 -8.35 -1.74 -6.86
C VAL A 87 -8.92 -1.12 -8.13
N ALA A 88 -9.77 -1.84 -8.86
CA ALA A 88 -10.37 -1.34 -10.10
C ALA A 88 -11.31 -0.15 -9.89
N THR A 89 -11.86 0.03 -8.68
CA THR A 89 -12.82 1.09 -8.38
C THR A 89 -12.24 2.24 -7.59
N MET A 90 -10.96 2.18 -7.19
CA MET A 90 -10.32 3.24 -6.42
C MET A 90 -10.39 4.60 -7.15
N PRO A 91 -10.61 5.71 -6.43
CA PRO A 91 -10.42 7.06 -6.95
C PRO A 91 -8.95 7.29 -7.39
N PRO A 92 -8.70 8.13 -8.41
CA PRO A 92 -7.34 8.48 -8.87
C PRO A 92 -6.56 9.38 -7.89
N GLU A 93 -7.25 10.02 -6.94
CA GLU A 93 -6.65 10.95 -5.99
C GLU A 93 -5.67 10.27 -5.02
N LYS A 94 -4.43 10.78 -4.96
CA LYS A 94 -3.32 10.20 -4.20
C LYS A 94 -3.58 10.13 -2.69
N THR A 95 -4.29 11.11 -2.13
CA THR A 95 -4.53 11.26 -0.69
C THR A 95 -5.89 10.71 -0.24
N ALA A 96 -6.60 10.02 -1.12
CA ALA A 96 -7.91 9.47 -0.80
C ALA A 96 -7.82 8.32 0.23
N PHE A 97 -6.68 7.64 0.31
CA PHE A 97 -6.45 6.49 1.17
C PHE A 97 -5.28 6.72 2.14
N PRO A 98 -5.34 6.20 3.38
CA PRO A 98 -4.19 6.14 4.27
C PRO A 98 -3.06 5.27 3.69
N ALA A 99 -1.80 5.66 3.94
CA ALA A 99 -0.62 4.95 3.46
C ALA A 99 -0.58 3.49 3.96
N THR A 100 -0.81 3.27 5.26
CA THR A 100 -0.91 1.94 5.88
C THR A 100 -1.93 1.05 5.19
N PHE A 101 -3.11 1.58 4.83
CA PHE A 101 -4.13 0.81 4.14
C PHE A 101 -3.66 0.35 2.75
N LEU A 102 -2.99 1.22 1.99
CA LEU A 102 -2.43 0.87 0.68
C LEU A 102 -1.33 -0.20 0.80
N CYS A 103 -0.46 -0.10 1.82
CA CYS A 103 0.55 -1.11 2.13
C CYS A 103 -0.08 -2.46 2.49
N CYS A 104 -1.07 -2.48 3.38
CA CYS A 104 -1.80 -3.71 3.71
C CYS A 104 -2.49 -4.34 2.49
N LEU A 105 -3.05 -3.51 1.60
CA LEU A 105 -3.71 -4.00 0.40
C LEU A 105 -2.70 -4.55 -0.63
N LEU A 106 -1.52 -3.93 -0.75
CA LEU A 106 -0.42 -4.46 -1.57
C LEU A 106 0.09 -5.80 -1.03
N ARG A 107 0.29 -5.91 0.29
CA ARG A 107 0.63 -7.19 0.94
C ARG A 107 -0.41 -8.27 0.64
N ALA A 108 -1.69 -7.94 0.78
CA ALA A 108 -2.79 -8.85 0.46
C ALA A 108 -2.77 -9.28 -1.01
N ALA A 109 -2.49 -8.37 -1.94
CA ALA A 109 -2.42 -8.66 -3.37
C ALA A 109 -1.25 -9.60 -3.71
N SER A 110 -0.10 -9.43 -3.04
CA SER A 110 1.03 -10.36 -3.19
C SER A 110 0.70 -11.75 -2.62
N PHE A 111 0.14 -11.81 -1.41
CA PHE A 111 -0.25 -13.08 -0.77
C PHE A 111 -1.33 -13.84 -1.56
N LEU A 112 -2.31 -13.13 -2.12
CA LEU A 112 -3.36 -13.73 -2.94
C LEU A 112 -2.90 -14.02 -4.38
N GLU A 113 -1.63 -13.76 -4.73
CA GLU A 113 -1.09 -13.92 -6.09
C GLU A 113 -1.96 -13.21 -7.14
N SER A 114 -2.38 -11.97 -6.84
CA SER A 114 -3.19 -11.18 -7.75
C SER A 114 -2.45 -10.87 -9.06
N PRO A 115 -3.20 -10.62 -10.16
CA PRO A 115 -2.62 -10.29 -11.45
C PRO A 115 -1.60 -9.15 -11.37
N ALA A 116 -0.57 -9.19 -12.23
CA ALA A 116 0.49 -8.17 -12.26
C ALA A 116 -0.05 -6.75 -12.48
N ALA A 117 -1.17 -6.61 -13.20
CA ALA A 117 -1.84 -5.32 -13.38
C ALA A 117 -2.37 -4.74 -12.05
N THR A 118 -3.03 -5.57 -11.23
CA THR A 118 -3.54 -5.18 -9.90
C THR A 118 -2.39 -4.79 -8.98
N ARG A 119 -1.33 -5.63 -8.91
CA ARG A 119 -0.16 -5.35 -8.08
C ARG A 119 0.57 -4.09 -8.55
N GLY A 120 0.77 -3.92 -9.85
CA GLY A 120 1.43 -2.74 -10.40
C GLY A 120 0.66 -1.43 -10.15
N GLU A 121 -0.67 -1.46 -10.15
CA GLU A 121 -1.49 -0.29 -9.77
C GLU A 121 -1.33 0.05 -8.27
N LEU A 122 -1.31 -0.96 -7.40
CA LEU A 122 -1.06 -0.77 -5.98
C LEU A 122 0.37 -0.26 -5.71
N GLU A 123 1.38 -0.81 -6.37
CA GLU A 123 2.77 -0.35 -6.28
C GLU A 123 2.88 1.13 -6.65
N LYS A 124 2.23 1.57 -7.74
CA LYS A 124 2.19 2.99 -8.13
C LYS A 124 1.53 3.87 -7.09
N ARG A 125 0.45 3.40 -6.46
CA ARG A 125 -0.28 4.15 -5.43
C ARG A 125 0.53 4.27 -4.14
N VAL A 126 1.15 3.18 -3.68
CA VAL A 126 2.06 3.20 -2.52
C VAL A 126 3.25 4.12 -2.82
N ALA A 127 3.85 4.02 -4.01
CA ALA A 127 4.93 4.91 -4.42
C ALA A 127 4.49 6.38 -4.41
N ALA A 128 3.25 6.69 -4.78
CA ALA A 128 2.75 8.07 -4.78
C ALA A 128 2.62 8.69 -3.38
N VAL A 129 2.48 7.87 -2.33
CA VAL A 129 2.37 8.30 -0.93
C VAL A 129 3.56 7.89 -0.06
N LEU A 130 4.66 7.43 -0.68
CA LEU A 130 5.80 6.84 0.01
C LEU A 130 6.43 7.77 1.06
N GLU A 131 6.33 9.08 0.88
CA GLU A 131 6.78 10.09 1.85
C GLU A 131 6.03 10.08 3.19
N HIS A 132 4.90 9.38 3.26
CA HIS A 132 4.05 9.19 4.45
C HIS A 132 4.09 7.75 4.97
N VAL A 133 4.81 6.84 4.29
CA VAL A 133 4.93 5.44 4.68
C VAL A 133 6.02 5.32 5.75
N GLY A 134 5.68 4.68 6.86
CA GLY A 134 6.62 4.38 7.95
C GLY A 134 7.40 3.08 7.74
N LEU A 135 8.29 2.78 8.67
CA LEU A 135 9.03 1.51 8.70
C LEU A 135 8.08 0.30 8.79
N ASP A 136 7.15 0.35 9.74
CA ASP A 136 6.19 -0.74 9.98
C ASP A 136 5.33 -1.04 8.75
N ASP A 137 4.96 0.00 8.00
CA ASP A 137 4.18 -0.15 6.76
C ASP A 137 5.00 -0.85 5.65
N LEU A 138 6.29 -0.51 5.49
CA LEU A 138 7.17 -1.19 4.53
C LEU A 138 7.45 -2.63 4.94
N LEU A 139 7.68 -2.88 6.24
CA LEU A 139 7.85 -4.23 6.76
C LEU A 139 6.58 -5.06 6.58
N ALA A 140 5.41 -4.45 6.76
CA ALA A 140 4.14 -5.12 6.49
C ALA A 140 4.04 -5.57 5.02
N VAL A 141 4.53 -4.79 4.06
CA VAL A 141 4.60 -5.21 2.65
C VAL A 141 5.64 -6.31 2.44
N ALA A 142 6.84 -6.15 3.02
CA ALA A 142 7.99 -7.02 2.76
C ALA A 142 7.86 -8.42 3.35
N MET A 143 7.23 -8.54 4.52
CA MET A 143 7.17 -9.76 5.30
C MET A 143 5.97 -10.62 4.92
N GLY A 144 6.18 -11.94 4.91
CA GLY A 144 5.09 -12.91 4.85
C GLY A 144 4.12 -12.73 6.03
N TYR A 145 2.90 -13.26 5.93
CA TYR A 145 1.94 -13.20 7.04
C TYR A 145 2.39 -14.01 8.28
N ASP A 146 3.40 -14.87 8.14
CA ASP A 146 4.10 -15.53 9.25
C ASP A 146 5.02 -14.59 10.03
N GLY A 147 5.46 -13.49 9.42
CA GLY A 147 6.36 -12.51 10.03
C GLY A 147 7.81 -12.99 10.19
N GLU A 148 8.16 -14.15 9.62
CA GLU A 148 9.46 -14.78 9.85
C GLU A 148 10.50 -14.43 8.77
N ARG A 149 10.06 -14.19 7.53
CA ARG A 149 10.96 -14.01 6.39
C ARG A 149 10.54 -12.86 5.49
N VAL A 150 11.54 -12.23 4.88
CA VAL A 150 11.34 -11.24 3.83
C VAL A 150 10.99 -11.97 2.53
N VAL A 151 9.74 -11.85 2.08
CA VAL A 151 9.24 -12.53 0.87
C VAL A 151 9.04 -11.57 -0.31
N GLU A 152 8.71 -10.30 -0.03
CA GLU A 152 8.32 -9.30 -1.03
C GLU A 152 9.37 -8.19 -1.22
N TYR A 153 10.67 -8.52 -1.09
CA TYR A 153 11.77 -7.56 -1.30
C TYR A 153 11.67 -6.83 -2.65
N GLU A 154 11.41 -7.55 -3.74
CA GLU A 154 11.33 -6.95 -5.07
C GLU A 154 10.14 -5.99 -5.22
N THR A 155 9.06 -6.22 -4.49
CA THR A 155 7.87 -5.35 -4.49
C THR A 155 8.19 -4.04 -3.79
N VAL A 156 8.82 -4.07 -2.62
CA VAL A 156 9.31 -2.85 -1.94
C VAL A 156 10.31 -2.10 -2.82
N LYS A 157 11.23 -2.82 -3.46
CA LYS A 157 12.23 -2.21 -4.36
C LYS A 157 11.57 -1.47 -5.52
N ARG A 158 10.56 -2.07 -6.17
CA ARG A 158 9.81 -1.42 -7.27
C ARG A 158 9.07 -0.17 -6.81
N VAL A 159 8.46 -0.19 -5.61
CA VAL A 159 7.79 0.96 -5.01
C VAL A 159 8.79 2.11 -4.79
N VAL A 160 9.93 1.84 -4.16
CA VAL A 160 10.98 2.84 -3.89
C VAL A 160 11.56 3.38 -5.19
N ALA A 161 11.83 2.52 -6.18
CA ALA A 161 12.34 2.92 -7.49
C ALA A 161 11.34 3.84 -8.21
N THR A 162 10.05 3.48 -8.21
CA THR A 162 8.98 4.29 -8.83
C THR A 162 8.88 5.67 -8.20
N PHE A 163 8.95 5.77 -6.87
CA PHE A 163 8.97 7.06 -6.18
C PHE A 163 10.22 7.86 -6.56
N ALA A 164 11.40 7.25 -6.54
CA ALA A 164 12.66 7.93 -6.83
C ALA A 164 12.74 8.42 -8.29
N GLU A 165 12.21 7.66 -9.25
CA GLU A 165 12.09 8.10 -10.65
C GLU A 165 11.14 9.29 -10.80
N ARG A 166 10.02 9.28 -10.08
CA ARG A 166 9.07 10.38 -10.07
C ARG A 166 9.68 11.66 -9.50
N GLU A 167 10.33 11.58 -8.35
CA GLU A 167 11.00 12.73 -7.72
C GLU A 167 12.06 13.34 -8.65
N ARG A 168 12.83 12.51 -9.36
CA ARG A 168 13.82 12.98 -10.36
C ARG A 168 13.19 13.73 -11.53
N ARG A 169 11.97 13.35 -11.95
CA ARG A 169 11.24 14.05 -13.02
C ARG A 169 10.59 15.34 -12.54
N GLU A 170 10.14 15.37 -11.29
CA GLU A 170 9.48 16.53 -10.67
C GLU A 170 10.49 17.58 -10.15
N SER A 171 11.75 17.19 -9.91
CA SER A 171 12.82 18.11 -9.52
C SER A 171 13.30 18.96 -10.71
N VAL A 172 12.83 20.20 -10.78
CA VAL A 172 13.26 21.21 -11.78
C VAL A 172 14.57 21.91 -11.37
N ASP A 173 14.97 21.81 -10.10
CA ASP A 173 16.04 22.61 -9.51
C ASP A 173 17.29 21.76 -9.19
N GLU A 174 17.94 21.25 -10.25
CA GLU A 174 19.27 20.61 -10.15
C GLU A 174 20.35 21.56 -9.61
N LEU A 175 20.10 22.88 -9.66
CA LEU A 175 21.04 23.94 -9.28
C LEU A 175 21.29 24.03 -7.77
N ARG A 176 20.42 23.46 -6.92
CA ARG A 176 20.57 23.50 -5.45
C ARG A 176 21.26 22.28 -4.85
N GLY A 177 21.48 21.20 -5.61
CA GLY A 177 22.18 19.99 -5.14
C GLY A 177 21.57 19.27 -3.93
N SER A 178 20.38 19.68 -3.46
CA SER A 178 19.73 19.21 -2.24
C SER A 178 18.46 18.45 -2.58
N ALA A 179 18.27 17.27 -1.97
CA ALA A 179 17.07 16.48 -2.19
C ALA A 179 15.82 17.13 -1.56
N SER A 180 14.65 16.81 -2.13
CA SER A 180 13.37 17.28 -1.58
C SER A 180 13.17 16.76 -0.13
N PRO A 181 12.39 17.48 0.71
CA PRO A 181 12.04 16.97 2.04
C PRO A 181 11.33 15.61 2.00
N ALA A 182 10.57 15.33 0.94
CA ALA A 182 9.93 14.04 0.70
C ALA A 182 10.97 12.93 0.49
N MET A 183 11.94 13.17 -0.40
CA MET A 183 13.04 12.23 -0.66
C MET A 183 13.91 12.00 0.59
N GLN A 184 14.16 13.02 1.41
CA GLN A 184 14.88 12.86 2.68
C GLN A 184 14.12 12.00 3.69
N ARG A 185 12.78 12.13 3.77
CA ARG A 185 11.95 11.24 4.60
C ARG A 185 12.03 9.79 4.10
N VAL A 186 11.87 9.59 2.79
CA VAL A 186 11.96 8.26 2.18
C VAL A 186 13.34 7.65 2.38
N ALA A 187 14.42 8.43 2.29
CA ALA A 187 15.78 7.96 2.58
C ALA A 187 15.89 7.36 3.98
N LYS A 188 15.40 8.06 5.00
CA LYS A 188 15.38 7.56 6.39
C LYS A 188 14.56 6.28 6.54
N THR A 189 13.37 6.23 5.95
CA THR A 189 12.52 5.02 6.00
C THR A 189 13.19 3.84 5.31
N VAL A 190 13.83 4.05 4.15
CA VAL A 190 14.55 3.01 3.39
C VAL A 190 15.78 2.53 4.14
N ASP A 191 16.57 3.43 4.74
CA ASP A 191 17.77 3.06 5.50
C ASP A 191 17.39 2.31 6.79
N ALA A 192 16.30 2.71 7.47
CA ALA A 192 15.74 1.95 8.59
C ALA A 192 15.24 0.57 8.16
N TYR A 193 14.53 0.47 7.03
CA TYR A 193 14.08 -0.79 6.45
C TYR A 193 15.25 -1.71 6.11
N LEU A 194 16.30 -1.18 5.48
CA LEU A 194 17.53 -1.92 5.16
C LEU A 194 18.18 -2.50 6.41
N ALA A 195 18.20 -1.76 7.51
CA ALA A 195 18.76 -2.24 8.78
C ALA A 195 17.95 -3.40 9.38
N GLU A 196 16.61 -3.38 9.26
CA GLU A 196 15.76 -4.47 9.74
C GLU A 196 15.97 -5.74 8.90
N ILE A 197 15.91 -5.62 7.57
CA ILE A 197 16.06 -6.78 6.68
C ILE A 197 17.51 -7.28 6.60
N ALA A 198 18.50 -6.50 7.04
CA ALA A 198 19.90 -6.93 7.07
C ALA A 198 20.14 -8.16 7.95
N THR A 199 19.25 -8.40 8.92
CA THR A 199 19.29 -9.59 9.79
C THR A 199 18.77 -10.86 9.11
N ASP A 200 18.12 -10.74 7.95
CA ASP A 200 17.60 -11.88 7.19
C ASP A 200 18.74 -12.61 6.47
N ALA A 201 18.97 -13.87 6.85
CA ALA A 201 20.03 -14.70 6.28
C ALA A 201 19.87 -14.97 4.76
N GLY A 202 18.68 -14.75 4.20
CA GLY A 202 18.39 -14.85 2.77
C GLY A 202 18.70 -13.58 1.97
N LEU A 203 19.10 -12.49 2.62
CA LEU A 203 19.41 -11.24 1.95
C LEU A 203 20.81 -11.26 1.31
N SER A 204 20.86 -11.44 -0.01
CA SER A 204 22.12 -11.31 -0.76
C SER A 204 22.63 -9.86 -0.82
N ILE A 205 23.95 -9.68 -0.98
CA ILE A 205 24.58 -8.36 -1.09
C ILE A 205 24.02 -7.56 -2.27
N SER A 206 23.71 -8.23 -3.39
CA SER A 206 23.11 -7.60 -4.57
C SER A 206 21.74 -6.99 -4.26
N LYS A 207 20.92 -7.66 -3.44
CA LYS A 207 19.65 -7.12 -2.95
C LYS A 207 19.88 -5.96 -1.99
N PHE A 208 20.78 -6.09 -1.03
CA PHE A 208 21.08 -5.00 -0.10
C PHE A 208 21.52 -3.73 -0.85
N THR A 209 22.57 -3.84 -1.67
CA THR A 209 23.08 -2.72 -2.47
C THR A 209 22.05 -2.21 -3.47
N GLY A 210 21.28 -3.10 -4.10
CA GLY A 210 20.25 -2.75 -5.08
C GLY A 210 19.12 -1.88 -4.52
N MET A 211 18.86 -1.93 -3.22
CA MET A 211 17.93 -1.01 -2.55
C MET A 211 18.64 0.31 -2.18
N ALA A 212 19.84 0.21 -1.57
CA ALA A 212 20.59 1.37 -1.08
C ALA A 212 20.87 2.42 -2.16
N ILE A 213 21.13 1.99 -3.41
CA ILE A 213 21.46 2.88 -4.53
C ILE A 213 20.24 3.61 -5.13
N LEU A 214 19.01 3.21 -4.81
CA LEU A 214 17.80 3.88 -5.33
C LEU A 214 17.68 5.29 -4.78
N VAL A 215 18.12 5.47 -3.53
CA VAL A 215 18.11 6.74 -2.81
C VAL A 215 19.41 7.51 -3.09
N PRO A 216 19.33 8.74 -3.62
CA PRO A 216 20.50 9.54 -3.94
C PRO A 216 21.24 10.03 -2.68
N LYS A 217 22.55 10.26 -2.78
CA LYS A 217 23.37 10.78 -1.67
C LYS A 217 22.88 12.13 -1.14
N SER A 218 22.35 13.00 -2.01
CA SER A 218 21.79 14.30 -1.61
C SER A 218 20.59 14.20 -0.67
N ALA A 219 19.98 13.00 -0.55
CA ALA A 219 18.88 12.73 0.37
C ALA A 219 19.34 12.25 1.75
N ARG A 220 20.64 12.02 1.94
CA ARG A 220 21.27 11.62 3.19
C ARG A 220 22.19 12.74 3.69
N PRO A 221 21.67 13.72 4.44
CA PRO A 221 22.53 14.73 5.08
C PRO A 221 23.51 14.10 6.08
N TYR A 222 23.09 12.99 6.68
CA TYR A 222 23.86 12.13 7.57
C TYR A 222 23.72 10.69 7.08
N ASP A 223 24.82 9.96 7.00
CA ASP A 223 24.84 8.57 6.51
C ASP A 223 24.77 7.53 7.66
N ASP A 224 24.60 7.97 8.90
CA ASP A 224 24.67 7.13 10.11
C ASP A 224 23.69 5.94 10.04
N ASP A 225 22.47 6.17 9.53
CA ASP A 225 21.44 5.13 9.39
C ASP A 225 21.83 4.06 8.36
N LEU A 226 22.39 4.47 7.21
CA LEU A 226 22.86 3.55 6.19
C LEU A 226 24.11 2.78 6.66
N TYR A 227 25.07 3.45 7.31
CA TYR A 227 26.24 2.77 7.86
C TYR A 227 25.85 1.77 8.95
N ARG A 228 24.86 2.09 9.78
CA ARG A 228 24.29 1.14 10.75
C ARG A 228 23.70 -0.07 10.05
N ALA A 229 22.94 0.11 8.97
CA ALA A 229 22.39 -0.99 8.18
C ALA A 229 23.50 -1.88 7.58
N VAL A 230 24.58 -1.27 7.07
CA VAL A 230 25.75 -1.98 6.55
C VAL A 230 26.48 -2.76 7.65
N ASP A 231 26.70 -2.17 8.83
CA ASP A 231 27.34 -2.84 9.97
C ASP A 231 26.52 -4.05 10.44
N ILE A 232 25.19 -3.94 10.47
CA ILE A 232 24.31 -5.07 10.77
C ILE A 232 24.43 -6.15 9.70
N TYR A 233 24.47 -5.78 8.42
CA TYR A 233 24.54 -6.73 7.29
C TYR A 233 25.86 -7.51 7.24
N LEU A 234 26.97 -6.91 7.70
CA LEU A 234 28.30 -7.51 7.68
C LEU A 234 28.61 -8.36 8.92
N LYS A 235 27.74 -8.36 9.93
CA LYS A 235 27.86 -9.21 11.13
C LYS A 235 27.30 -10.60 10.89
#